data_AF-A0A1G4FLU6-F1
#
_entry.id   AF-A0A1G4FLU6-F1
#
_cell.length_a   1.000
_cell.length_b   1.000
_cell.length_c   1.000
_cell.angle_alpha   90.00
_cell.angle_beta   90.00
_cell.angle_gamma   90.00
#
_symmetry.space_group_name_H-M   'P 1'
#
loop_
_entity.id
_entity.type
_entity.pdbx_description
1 polymer ?
#
loop_
_entity_poly.entity_id
_entity_poly.type
_entity_poly.pdbx_seq_one_letter_code
_entity_poly.pdbx_strand_id
1 'polypeptide(L)'
;MNSVNEAMYYSVPIIAIPLANDQPTIADRIVELNLGIRLNKRALTPEQLRDTTIAVLNDVNIRSKIQLMKETVRNAGGSPYAALEIDKYINKRQ
;
A
#
# COMPACT_ATOMS: atom_id res chain seq x y z
N MET A 1 -1.06 -5.44 6.71
CA MET A 1 -1.18 -4.06 7.28
C MET A 1 -2.36 -3.28 6.68
N ASN A 2 -3.26 -2.72 7.51
CA ASN A 2 -4.40 -1.91 7.05
C ASN A 2 -3.99 -0.55 6.48
N SER A 3 -3.00 0.12 7.08
CA SER A 3 -2.58 1.48 6.67
C SER A 3 -2.08 1.55 5.23
N VAL A 4 -1.51 0.47 4.70
CA VAL A 4 -1.09 0.41 3.29
C VAL A 4 -2.29 0.36 2.36
N ASN A 5 -3.32 -0.41 2.71
CA ASN A 5 -4.58 -0.46 1.96
C ASN A 5 -5.28 0.90 1.98
N GLU A 6 -5.32 1.58 3.12
CA GLU A 6 -5.88 2.93 3.26
C GLU A 6 -5.09 3.94 2.42
N ALA A 7 -3.75 3.92 2.49
CA ALA A 7 -2.91 4.80 1.69
C ALA A 7 -3.17 4.62 0.18
N MET A 8 -3.23 3.37 -0.30
CA MET A 8 -3.58 3.08 -1.69
C MET A 8 -4.99 3.56 -2.04
N TYR A 9 -5.98 3.34 -1.15
CA TYR A 9 -7.37 3.75 -1.38
C TYR A 9 -7.55 5.28 -1.54
N TYR A 10 -6.69 6.06 -0.89
CA TYR A 10 -6.71 7.53 -0.92
C TYR A 10 -5.63 8.17 -1.81
N SER A 11 -4.88 7.39 -2.60
CA SER A 11 -3.73 7.88 -3.40
C SER A 11 -2.63 8.57 -2.59
N VAL A 12 -2.26 8.01 -1.44
CA VAL A 12 -1.18 8.55 -0.60
C VAL A 12 0.11 7.74 -0.83
N PRO A 13 1.19 8.35 -1.34
CA PRO A 13 2.50 7.70 -1.46
C PRO A 13 3.03 7.20 -0.12
N ILE A 14 3.80 6.10 -0.13
CA ILE A 14 4.17 5.39 1.11
C ILE A 14 5.67 5.46 1.37
N ILE A 15 6.05 5.79 2.61
CA ILE A 15 7.40 5.53 3.13
C ILE A 15 7.28 4.43 4.18
N ALA A 16 7.75 3.23 3.85
CA ALA A 16 7.68 2.06 4.71
C ALA A 16 8.94 1.93 5.58
N ILE A 17 8.77 1.90 6.89
CA ILE A 17 9.84 1.62 7.87
C ILE A 17 9.47 0.32 8.60
N PRO A 18 9.79 -0.85 8.03
CA PRO A 18 9.34 -2.13 8.58
C PRO A 18 10.06 -2.46 9.88
N LEU A 19 9.30 -2.92 10.89
CA LEU A 19 9.82 -3.31 12.20
C LEU A 19 9.81 -4.84 12.42
N ALA A 20 8.72 -5.53 12.07
CA ALA A 20 8.54 -6.96 12.34
C ALA A 20 7.46 -7.60 11.43
N ASN A 21 7.27 -8.91 11.57
CA ASN A 21 6.17 -9.69 10.99
C ASN A 21 6.09 -9.60 9.45
N ASP A 22 4.93 -9.25 8.91
CA ASP A 22 4.62 -9.10 7.50
C ASP A 22 5.15 -7.79 6.90
N GLN A 23 5.59 -6.85 7.74
CA GLN A 23 5.99 -5.51 7.28
C GLN A 23 7.16 -5.52 6.29
N PRO A 24 8.23 -6.34 6.45
CA PRO A 24 9.30 -6.39 5.45
C PRO A 24 8.80 -6.80 4.06
N THR A 25 7.99 -7.85 3.97
CA THR A 25 7.42 -8.33 2.69
C THR A 25 6.50 -7.28 2.07
N ILE A 26 5.69 -6.60 2.90
CA ILE A 26 4.82 -5.51 2.43
C ILE A 26 5.65 -4.32 1.93
N ALA A 27 6.73 -3.95 2.63
CA ALA A 27 7.63 -2.87 2.23
C ALA A 27 8.33 -3.18 0.90
N ASP A 28 8.75 -4.43 0.69
CA ASP A 28 9.33 -4.87 -0.58
C ASP A 28 8.30 -4.77 -1.71
N ARG A 29 7.05 -5.19 -1.45
CA ARG A 29 5.98 -5.08 -2.45
C ARG A 29 5.63 -3.64 -2.81
N ILE A 30 5.69 -2.71 -1.85
CA ILE A 30 5.51 -1.26 -2.09
C ILE A 30 6.56 -0.74 -3.07
N VAL A 31 7.83 -1.13 -2.87
CA VAL A 31 8.94 -0.74 -3.73
C VAL A 31 8.80 -1.36 -5.13
N GLU A 32 8.53 -2.67 -5.21
CA GLU A 32 8.34 -3.40 -6.48
C GLU A 32 7.25 -2.78 -7.36
N LEU A 33 6.16 -2.32 -6.75
CA LEU A 33 5.03 -1.71 -7.44
C LEU A 33 5.22 -0.20 -7.68
N ASN A 34 6.33 0.37 -7.21
CA ASN A 34 6.66 1.79 -7.27
C ASN A 34 5.56 2.68 -6.63
N LEU A 35 5.02 2.23 -5.51
CA LEU A 35 3.99 2.95 -4.73
C LEU A 35 4.59 3.81 -3.61
N GLY A 36 5.91 3.73 -3.47
CA GLY A 36 6.62 4.28 -2.33
C GLY A 36 8.00 3.67 -2.22
N ILE A 37 8.61 3.87 -1.05
CA ILE A 37 9.99 3.48 -0.78
C ILE A 37 10.13 2.86 0.60
N ARG A 38 11.18 2.05 0.76
CA ARG A 38 11.52 1.39 2.01
C ARG A 38 12.72 2.09 2.65
N LEU A 39 12.61 2.41 3.94
CA LEU A 39 13.72 2.92 4.76
C LEU A 39 14.12 1.90 5.83
N ASN A 40 15.41 1.88 6.17
CA ASN A 40 15.94 1.03 7.22
C ASN A 40 15.91 1.76 8.57
N LYS A 41 15.14 1.24 9.53
CA LYS A 41 15.00 1.85 10.86
C LYS A 41 16.32 2.08 11.59
N ARG A 42 17.32 1.22 11.38
CA ARG A 42 18.63 1.28 12.07
C ARG A 42 19.52 2.41 11.54
N ALA A 43 19.34 2.80 10.29
CA ALA A 43 20.12 3.85 9.64
C ALA A 43 19.35 5.18 9.51
N LEU A 44 18.09 5.21 9.97
CA LEU A 44 17.18 6.33 9.78
C LEU A 44 17.56 7.55 10.63
N THR A 45 17.74 8.69 9.97
CA THR A 45 17.88 10.01 10.63
C THR A 45 16.68 10.92 10.33
N PRO A 46 16.45 11.98 11.13
CA PRO A 46 15.41 12.97 10.83
C PRO A 46 15.58 13.65 9.47
N GLU A 47 16.80 13.98 9.09
CA GLU A 47 17.13 14.59 7.79
C GLU A 47 16.81 13.65 6.66
N GLN A 48 17.24 12.38 6.77
CA GLN A 48 16.91 11.38 5.77
C GLN A 48 15.40 11.24 5.62
N LEU A 49 14.63 11.16 6.71
CA LEU A 49 13.18 11.05 6.64
C LEU A 49 12.54 12.26 5.95
N ARG A 50 12.97 13.49 6.29
CA ARG A 50 12.47 14.73 5.70
C ARG A 50 12.76 14.79 4.20
N ASP A 51 14.02 14.61 3.81
CA ASP A 51 14.46 14.74 2.43
C ASP A 51 13.80 13.66 1.56
N THR A 52 13.68 12.46 2.11
CA THR A 52 12.97 11.34 1.50
C THR A 52 11.47 11.64 1.32
N THR A 53 10.83 12.26 2.30
CA THR A 53 9.41 12.67 2.20
C THR A 53 9.22 13.68 1.08
N ILE A 54 10.10 14.69 0.99
CA ILE A 54 10.06 15.69 -0.09
C ILE A 54 10.27 15.03 -1.45
N ALA A 55 11.22 14.09 -1.56
CA ALA A 55 11.48 13.36 -2.80
C ALA A 55 10.25 12.56 -3.26
N VAL A 56 9.64 11.78 -2.35
CA VAL A 56 8.45 10.97 -2.65
C VAL A 56 7.26 11.82 -3.07
N LEU A 57 7.03 12.97 -2.42
CA LEU A 57 5.93 13.86 -2.77
C LEU A 57 6.09 14.50 -4.16
N ASN A 58 7.34 14.66 -4.62
CA ASN A 58 7.67 15.25 -5.92
C ASN A 58 7.92 14.21 -7.03
N ASP A 59 7.95 12.92 -6.71
CA ASP A 59 8.18 11.86 -7.68
C ASP A 59 6.92 11.60 -8.53
N VAL A 60 7.00 12.01 -9.80
CA VAL A 60 5.90 11.87 -10.76
C VAL A 60 5.55 10.41 -11.07
N ASN A 61 6.52 9.50 -10.99
CA ASN A 61 6.30 8.08 -11.24
C ASN A 61 5.56 7.44 -10.08
N ILE A 62 5.98 7.71 -8.84
CA ILE A 62 5.28 7.24 -7.64
C ILE A 62 3.86 7.80 -7.61
N ARG A 63 3.68 9.11 -7.91
CA ARG A 63 2.37 9.74 -7.99
C ARG A 63 1.46 9.10 -9.04
N SER A 64 1.99 8.79 -10.22
CA SER A 64 1.24 8.11 -11.28
C SER A 64 0.83 6.69 -10.85
N LYS A 65 1.75 5.94 -10.24
CA LYS A 65 1.50 4.56 -9.81
C LYS A 65 0.52 4.46 -8.66
N ILE A 66 0.61 5.34 -7.65
CA ILE A 66 -0.35 5.36 -6.54
C ILE A 66 -1.76 5.74 -7.01
N GLN A 67 -1.87 6.62 -8.02
CA GLN A 67 -3.16 6.99 -8.60
C GLN A 67 -3.80 5.82 -9.37
N LEU A 68 -3.03 5.06 -10.15
CA LEU A 68 -3.50 3.84 -10.80
C LEU A 68 -3.90 2.77 -9.77
N MET A 69 -3.13 2.65 -8.68
CA MET A 69 -3.43 1.70 -7.62
C MET A 69 -4.73 2.03 -6.90
N LYS A 70 -5.04 3.31 -6.67
CA LYS A 70 -6.33 3.74 -6.11
C LYS A 70 -7.51 3.20 -6.92
N GLU A 71 -7.45 3.27 -8.24
CA GLU A 71 -8.50 2.75 -9.12
C GLU A 71 -8.63 1.23 -8.94
N THR A 72 -7.50 0.52 -8.91
CA THR A 72 -7.46 -0.93 -8.67
C THR A 72 -8.11 -1.31 -7.34
N VAL A 73 -7.72 -0.64 -6.24
CA VAL A 73 -8.24 -0.95 -4.90
C VAL A 73 -9.72 -0.57 -4.77
N ARG A 74 -10.17 0.55 -5.34
CA ARG A 74 -11.59 0.94 -5.32
C ARG A 74 -12.48 -0.01 -6.12
N ASN A 75 -11.95 -0.58 -7.19
CA ASN A 75 -12.67 -1.51 -8.04
C ASN A 75 -12.60 -2.97 -7.56
N ALA A 76 -11.90 -3.25 -6.45
CA ALA A 76 -11.78 -4.61 -5.89
C ALA A 76 -13.09 -5.15 -5.25
N GLY A 77 -14.15 -4.35 -5.19
CA GLY A 77 -15.50 -4.77 -4.75
C GLY A 77 -15.74 -4.76 -3.24
N GLY A 78 -14.69 -4.72 -2.41
CA GLY A 78 -14.79 -4.51 -0.96
C GLY A 78 -15.66 -5.53 -0.22
N SER A 79 -16.14 -5.14 0.96
CA SER A 79 -16.98 -6.01 1.81
C SER A 79 -18.27 -6.51 1.12
N PRO A 80 -18.99 -5.72 0.29
CA PRO A 80 -20.16 -6.22 -0.42
C PRO A 80 -19.84 -7.39 -1.36
N TYR A 81 -18.74 -7.30 -2.12
CA TYR A 81 -18.32 -8.38 -3.01
C TYR A 81 -17.90 -9.62 -2.22
N ALA A 82 -17.16 -9.43 -1.12
CA ALA A 82 -16.77 -10.54 -0.26
C ALA A 82 -17.99 -11.29 0.33
N ALA A 83 -19.00 -10.57 0.83
CA ALA A 83 -20.23 -11.18 1.35
C ALA A 83 -20.96 -12.00 0.28
N LEU A 84 -21.08 -11.44 -0.93
CA LEU A 84 -21.72 -12.11 -2.07
C LEU A 84 -20.99 -13.40 -2.48
N GLU A 85 -19.65 -13.44 -2.44
CA GLU A 85 -18.90 -14.67 -2.73
C GLU A 85 -19.04 -15.72 -1.62
N ILE A 86 -19.12 -15.30 -0.35
CA ILE A 86 -19.39 -16.19 0.78
C ILE A 86 -20.78 -16.84 0.63
N ASP A 87 -21.81 -16.04 0.33
CA ASP A 87 -23.19 -16.53 0.14
C ASP A 87 -23.26 -17.53 -1.03
N LYS A 88 -22.62 -17.21 -2.16
CA LYS A 88 -22.53 -18.13 -3.30
C LYS A 88 -21.88 -19.46 -2.93
N TYR A 89 -20.84 -19.43 -2.11
CA TYR A 89 -20.14 -20.64 -1.70
C TYR A 89 -20.99 -21.51 -0.76
N ILE A 90 -21.70 -20.89 0.18
CA ILE A 90 -22.62 -21.57 1.10
C ILE A 90 -23.76 -22.23 0.33
N ASN A 91 -24.38 -21.50 -0.60
CA ASN A 91 -25.52 -21.99 -1.38
C ASN A 91 -25.15 -23.10 -2.39
N LYS A 92 -23.89 -23.22 -2.81
CA LYS A 92 -23.41 -24.33 -3.66
C LYS A 92 -23.18 -25.64 -2.91
N ARG A 93 -23.13 -25.61 -1.57
CA ARG A 93 -22.89 -26.79 -0.72
C ARG A 93 -24.17 -27.43 -0.18
N GLN A 94 -25.33 -26.81 -0.41
CA GLN A 94 -26.66 -27.36 -0.16
C GLN A 94 -27.17 -28.09 -1.40
#